data_AF-A0A644SWG5-F1
#
_entry.id   AF-A0A644SWG5-F1
#
_cell.length_a   1.000
_cell.length_b   1.000
_cell.length_c   1.000
_cell.angle_alpha   90.00
_cell.angle_beta   90.00
_cell.angle_gamma   90.00
#
_symmetry.space_group_name_H-M   'P 1'
#
loop_
_entity.id
_entity.type
_entity.pdbx_description
1 polymer ?
#
loop_
_entity_poly.entity_id
_entity_poly.type
_entity_poly.pdbx_seq_one_letter_code
_entity_poly.pdbx_strand_id
1 'polypeptide(L)'
;MYKKILLPTDGSKFAEKAEKHALFLAEASGAEIVALSVVETSFSIGLPSDDTIFQINQLLKKETEKNLQKVEKMKDETNSDVKITLKVDEGSPAEVILETIEKENIDLVVMGSSGKTGFDRFIMGSVAEKVVKAAECSVLVVY
;
A
#
# COMPACT_ATOMS: atom_id res chain seq x y z
N MET A 1 -0.71 21.40 5.48
CA MET A 1 -0.45 20.56 4.30
C MET A 1 0.23 19.29 4.77
N TYR A 2 0.01 18.19 4.07
CA TYR A 2 0.65 16.90 4.35
C TYR A 2 2.15 16.98 4.12
N LYS A 3 2.92 16.21 4.88
CA LYS A 3 4.38 16.12 4.79
C LYS A 3 4.83 14.72 4.39
N LYS A 4 4.08 13.69 4.77
CA LYS A 4 4.46 12.30 4.54
C LYS A 4 3.24 11.42 4.27
N ILE A 5 3.14 11.00 3.02
CA ILE A 5 2.02 10.23 2.50
C ILE A 5 2.39 8.74 2.51
N LEU A 6 1.57 7.90 3.12
CA LEU A 6 1.64 6.46 2.95
C LEU A 6 0.75 6.04 1.78
N LEU A 7 1.32 5.26 0.86
CA LEU A 7 0.66 4.72 -0.31
C LEU A 7 0.74 3.18 -0.27
N PRO A 8 -0.23 2.50 0.38
CA PRO A 8 -0.34 1.06 0.31
C PRO A 8 -0.77 0.62 -1.11
N THR A 9 -0.06 -0.33 -1.71
CA THR A 9 -0.39 -0.88 -3.03
C THR A 9 -0.32 -2.41 -3.05
N ASP A 10 -1.34 -3.02 -3.63
CA ASP A 10 -1.41 -4.43 -3.99
C ASP A 10 -1.36 -4.64 -5.52
N GLY A 11 -1.11 -3.57 -6.28
CA GLY A 11 -1.07 -3.56 -7.75
C GLY A 11 -2.43 -3.69 -8.43
N SER A 12 -3.54 -3.59 -7.68
CA SER A 12 -4.90 -3.60 -8.23
C SER A 12 -5.26 -2.29 -8.96
N LYS A 13 -6.35 -2.31 -9.73
CA LYS A 13 -6.82 -1.13 -10.48
C LYS A 13 -7.15 0.07 -9.58
N PHE A 14 -7.66 -0.17 -8.37
CA PHE A 14 -7.96 0.89 -7.42
C PHE A 14 -6.67 1.43 -6.77
N ALA A 15 -5.68 0.57 -6.51
CA ALA A 15 -4.35 0.99 -6.07
C ALA A 15 -3.68 1.87 -7.14
N GLU A 16 -3.72 1.49 -8.42
CA GLU A 16 -3.15 2.30 -9.52
C GLU A 16 -3.82 3.69 -9.63
N LYS A 17 -5.11 3.83 -9.28
CA LYS A 17 -5.75 5.14 -9.18
C LYS A 17 -5.26 5.92 -7.96
N ALA A 18 -5.14 5.25 -6.81
CA ALA A 18 -4.63 5.86 -5.58
C ALA A 18 -3.21 6.38 -5.75
N GLU A 19 -2.36 5.65 -6.49
CA GLU A 19 -0.99 6.07 -6.84
C GLU A 19 -0.97 7.44 -7.55
N LYS A 20 -1.87 7.66 -8.53
CA LYS A 20 -1.99 8.95 -9.23
C LYS A 20 -2.42 10.09 -8.29
N HIS A 21 -3.35 9.83 -7.38
CA HIS A 21 -3.79 10.82 -6.40
C HIS A 21 -2.69 11.14 -5.39
N ALA A 22 -1.94 10.13 -4.93
CA ALA A 22 -0.83 10.31 -4.02
C ALA A 22 0.29 11.17 -4.64
N LEU A 23 0.67 10.90 -5.90
CA LEU A 23 1.63 11.71 -6.63
C LEU A 23 1.18 13.17 -6.75
N PHE A 24 -0.05 13.41 -7.21
CA PHE A 24 -0.61 14.76 -7.33
C PHE A 24 -0.60 15.52 -6.00
N LEU A 25 -1.02 14.86 -4.91
CA LEU A 25 -1.04 15.47 -3.59
C LEU A 25 0.36 15.75 -3.06
N ALA A 26 1.31 14.83 -3.30
CA ALA A 26 2.70 15.01 -2.92
C ALA A 26 3.33 16.20 -3.63
N GLU A 27 3.13 16.34 -4.95
CA GLU A 27 3.61 17.49 -5.73
C GLU A 27 3.01 18.81 -5.22
N ALA A 28 1.69 18.84 -5.00
CA ALA A 28 0.99 20.04 -4.57
C ALA A 28 1.36 20.48 -3.13
N SER A 29 1.84 19.56 -2.29
CA SER A 29 2.17 19.82 -0.88
C SER A 29 3.66 19.79 -0.55
N GLY A 30 4.51 19.32 -1.47
CA GLY A 30 5.92 19.04 -1.20
C GLY A 30 6.15 17.84 -0.27
N ALA A 31 5.16 16.94 -0.16
CA ALA A 31 5.26 15.76 0.70
C ALA A 31 6.14 14.67 0.08
N GLU A 32 6.75 13.84 0.93
CA GLU A 32 7.38 12.59 0.50
C GLU A 32 6.36 11.43 0.55
N ILE A 33 6.55 10.42 -0.29
CA ILE A 33 5.72 9.21 -0.33
C ILE A 33 6.49 8.02 0.22
N VAL A 34 5.84 7.25 1.09
CA VAL A 34 6.23 5.88 1.44
C VAL A 34 5.30 4.93 0.70
N ALA A 35 5.80 4.27 -0.35
CA ALA A 35 5.04 3.25 -1.08
C ALA A 35 5.25 1.90 -0.40
N LEU A 36 4.16 1.31 0.10
CA LEU A 36 4.19 0.09 0.88
C LEU A 36 3.46 -1.04 0.14
N SER A 37 4.12 -2.18 -0.02
CA SER A 37 3.44 -3.41 -0.45
C SER A 37 3.70 -4.50 0.59
N VAL A 38 2.64 -5.22 0.98
CA VAL A 38 2.71 -6.19 2.08
C VAL A 38 2.61 -7.60 1.52
N VAL A 39 3.57 -8.44 1.89
CA VAL A 39 3.51 -9.89 1.67
C VAL A 39 2.55 -10.46 2.71
N GLU A 40 1.37 -10.89 2.26
CA GLU A 40 0.36 -11.47 3.16
C GLU A 40 0.81 -12.86 3.62
N THR A 41 1.42 -12.94 4.81
CA THR A 41 1.92 -14.19 5.41
C THR A 41 1.04 -14.69 6.55
N SER A 42 -0.02 -13.95 6.90
CA SER A 42 -0.96 -14.26 7.98
C SER A 42 -1.62 -15.64 7.86
N PHE A 43 -1.84 -16.12 6.62
CA PHE A 43 -2.39 -17.46 6.35
C PHE A 43 -1.48 -18.60 6.81
N SER A 44 -0.17 -18.35 6.94
CA SER A 44 0.83 -19.36 7.27
C SER A 44 1.15 -19.44 8.76
N ILE A 45 0.58 -18.55 9.58
CA ILE A 45 0.81 -18.53 11.02
C ILE A 45 0.33 -19.86 11.64
N GLY A 46 1.24 -20.56 12.30
CA GLY A 46 0.94 -21.84 12.96
C GLY A 46 1.03 -23.07 12.05
N LEU A 47 1.36 -22.91 10.77
CA LEU A 47 1.69 -24.02 9.88
C LEU A 47 3.19 -24.38 9.97
N PRO A 48 3.58 -25.64 9.72
CA PRO A 48 4.98 -26.00 9.55
C PRO A 48 5.57 -25.25 8.36
N SER A 49 6.74 -24.64 8.55
CA SER A 49 7.49 -24.00 7.46
C SER A 49 8.16 -25.07 6.59
N ASP A 50 7.36 -25.74 5.75
CA ASP A 50 7.86 -26.66 4.75
C ASP A 50 8.25 -25.93 3.45
N ASP A 51 8.89 -26.66 2.53
CA ASP A 51 9.37 -26.11 1.25
C ASP A 51 8.24 -25.50 0.41
N THR A 52 6.99 -25.93 0.59
CA THR A 52 5.83 -25.41 -0.15
C THR A 52 5.47 -24.01 0.34
N ILE A 53 5.37 -23.81 1.66
CA ILE A 53 5.10 -22.50 2.25
C ILE A 53 6.21 -21.50 1.90
N PHE A 54 7.46 -21.95 1.95
CA PHE A 54 8.59 -21.11 1.55
C PHE A 54 8.49 -20.66 0.08
N GLN A 55 8.17 -21.57 -0.84
CA GLN A 55 8.00 -21.22 -2.25
C GLN A 55 6.84 -20.25 -2.49
N ILE A 56 5.71 -20.43 -1.80
CA ILE A 56 4.56 -19.50 -1.89
C ILE A 56 4.97 -18.10 -1.43
N ASN A 57 5.62 -17.98 -0.27
CA ASN A 57 6.06 -16.69 0.25
C ASN A 57 7.04 -15.99 -0.70
N GLN A 58 7.95 -16.74 -1.34
CA GLN A 58 8.86 -16.19 -2.35
C GLN A 58 8.12 -15.68 -3.61
N LEU A 59 7.04 -16.34 -4.02
CA LEU A 59 6.21 -15.86 -5.14
C LEU A 59 5.45 -14.59 -4.77
N LEU A 60 4.86 -14.55 -3.57
CA LEU A 60 4.16 -13.36 -3.06
C LEU A 60 5.13 -12.18 -2.93
N LYS A 61 6.35 -12.40 -2.41
CA LYS A 61 7.39 -11.37 -2.33
C LYS A 61 7.74 -10.79 -3.69
N LYS A 62 7.99 -11.63 -4.70
CA LYS A 62 8.22 -11.15 -6.08
C LYS A 62 7.05 -10.35 -6.63
N GLU A 63 5.82 -10.68 -6.26
CA GLU A 63 4.65 -9.92 -6.67
C GLU A 63 4.61 -8.54 -6.00
N THR A 64 4.90 -8.45 -4.70
CA THR A 64 4.98 -7.16 -3.99
C THR A 64 6.07 -6.23 -4.56
N GLU A 65 7.23 -6.78 -4.91
CA GLU A 65 8.31 -6.03 -5.57
C GLU A 65 7.85 -5.48 -6.93
N LYS A 66 7.12 -6.29 -7.72
CA LYS A 66 6.54 -5.83 -9.00
C LYS A 66 5.52 -4.72 -8.82
N ASN A 67 4.71 -4.76 -7.76
CA ASN A 67 3.74 -3.70 -7.47
C ASN A 67 4.45 -2.37 -7.21
N LEU A 68 5.54 -2.38 -6.44
CA LEU A 68 6.32 -1.19 -6.16
C LEU A 68 7.07 -0.65 -7.39
N GLN A 69 7.54 -1.53 -8.29
CA GLN A 69 8.11 -1.12 -9.58
C GLN A 69 7.12 -0.34 -10.44
N LYS A 70 5.81 -0.63 -10.35
CA LYS A 70 4.79 0.17 -11.06
C LYS A 70 4.70 1.60 -10.52
N VAL A 71 4.86 1.77 -9.21
CA VAL A 71 4.87 3.09 -8.57
C VAL A 71 6.06 3.92 -9.05
N GLU A 72 7.26 3.31 -9.12
CA GLU A 72 8.44 3.97 -9.69
C GLU A 72 8.24 4.36 -11.15
N LYS A 73 7.72 3.44 -11.96
CA LYS A 73 7.42 3.71 -13.37
C LYS A 73 6.44 4.86 -13.55
N MET A 74 5.44 4.98 -12.68
CA MET A 74 4.49 6.09 -12.71
C MET A 74 5.15 7.43 -12.37
N LYS A 75 6.10 7.44 -11.43
CA LYS A 75 6.90 8.64 -11.13
C LYS A 75 7.71 9.07 -12.35
N ASP A 76 8.36 8.13 -13.04
CA ASP A 76 9.17 8.42 -14.23
C ASP A 76 8.32 8.95 -15.39
N GLU A 77 7.14 8.35 -15.62
CA GLU A 77 6.21 8.78 -16.67
C GLU A 77 5.63 10.18 -16.44
N THR A 78 5.58 10.63 -15.18
CA THR A 78 5.04 11.94 -14.79
C THR A 78 6.13 13.01 -14.67
N ASN A 79 7.43 12.66 -14.82
CA ASN A 79 8.57 13.53 -14.53
C ASN A 79 8.48 14.21 -13.15
N SER A 80 7.99 13.47 -12.15
CA SER A 80 7.75 14.00 -10.81
C SER A 80 9.05 14.03 -9.98
N ASP A 81 9.32 15.15 -9.32
CA ASP A 81 10.44 15.31 -8.39
C ASP A 81 10.14 14.76 -6.98
N VAL A 82 8.95 14.16 -6.78
CA VAL A 82 8.53 13.62 -5.49
C VAL A 82 9.50 12.54 -5.00
N LYS A 83 9.94 12.66 -3.75
CA LYS A 83 10.72 11.63 -3.08
C LYS A 83 9.81 10.45 -2.74
N ILE A 84 10.12 9.28 -3.29
CA ILE A 84 9.38 8.03 -3.02
C ILE A 84 10.34 7.05 -2.36
N THR A 85 9.92 6.49 -1.23
CA THR A 85 10.60 5.39 -0.54
C THR A 85 9.79 4.12 -0.75
N LEU A 86 10.40 3.08 -1.32
CA LEU A 86 9.77 1.78 -1.49
C LEU A 86 9.97 0.91 -0.24
N LYS A 87 8.90 0.28 0.23
CA LYS A 87 8.92 -0.60 1.41
C LYS A 87 8.14 -1.87 1.13
N VAL A 88 8.78 -3.01 1.39
CA VAL A 88 8.15 -4.33 1.43
C VAL A 88 8.21 -4.82 2.87
N ASP A 89 7.05 -5.17 3.42
CA ASP A 89 6.93 -5.79 4.75
C ASP A 89 6.09 -7.06 4.66
N GLU A 90 6.12 -7.88 5.71
CA GLU A 90 5.40 -9.16 5.76
C GLU A 90 4.41 -9.16 6.94
N GLY A 91 3.21 -9.69 6.73
CA GLY A 91 2.21 -9.84 7.79
C GLY A 91 0.77 -9.63 7.32
N SER A 92 -0.11 -9.22 8.23
CA SER A 92 -1.49 -8.82 7.94
C SER A 92 -1.49 -7.41 7.32
N PRO A 93 -1.97 -7.21 6.08
CA PRO A 93 -1.83 -5.92 5.39
C PRO A 93 -2.37 -4.72 6.19
N ALA A 94 -3.53 -4.87 6.83
CA ALA A 94 -4.11 -3.78 7.62
C ALA A 94 -3.26 -3.43 8.85
N GLU A 95 -2.72 -4.44 9.55
CA GLU A 95 -1.87 -4.24 10.74
C GLU A 95 -0.56 -3.58 10.34
N VAL A 96 0.11 -4.09 9.29
CA VAL A 96 1.37 -3.52 8.80
C VAL A 96 1.19 -2.07 8.34
N ILE A 97 0.07 -1.74 7.69
CA ILE A 97 -0.26 -0.36 7.32
C ILE A 97 -0.39 0.52 8.57
N LEU A 98 -1.18 0.11 9.57
CA LEU A 98 -1.37 0.88 10.80
C LEU A 98 -0.06 1.06 11.59
N GLU A 99 0.73 0.00 11.72
CA GLU A 99 2.06 0.10 12.34
C GLU A 99 2.98 1.05 11.57
N THR A 100 2.91 1.05 10.24
CA THR A 100 3.71 1.95 9.41
C THR A 100 3.29 3.41 9.61
N ILE A 101 1.98 3.67 9.78
CA ILE A 101 1.47 5.02 10.08
C ILE A 101 2.15 5.58 11.32
N GLU A 102 2.16 4.80 12.41
CA GLU A 102 2.78 5.20 13.68
C GLU A 102 4.31 5.32 13.55
N LYS A 103 4.98 4.27 13.06
CA LYS A 103 6.46 4.19 13.01
C LYS A 103 7.07 5.28 12.12
N GLU A 104 6.42 5.60 11.01
CA GLU A 104 6.94 6.55 10.02
C GLU A 104 6.43 7.98 10.22
N ASN A 105 5.54 8.22 11.19
CA ASN A 105 4.85 9.50 11.42
C ASN A 105 4.10 9.99 10.17
N ILE A 106 3.28 9.11 9.59
CA ILE A 106 2.47 9.40 8.40
C ILE A 106 1.33 10.36 8.76
N ASP A 107 1.13 11.39 7.95
CA ASP A 107 0.02 12.35 8.14
C ASP A 107 -1.12 12.22 7.12
N LEU A 108 -0.93 11.41 6.08
CA LEU A 108 -2.00 10.99 5.15
C LEU A 108 -1.76 9.56 4.63
N VAL A 109 -2.81 8.74 4.65
CA VAL A 109 -2.86 7.51 3.84
C VAL A 109 -3.66 7.77 2.57
N VAL A 110 -3.12 7.42 1.41
CA VAL A 110 -3.85 7.38 0.14
C VAL A 110 -3.90 5.94 -0.34
N MET A 111 -5.10 5.37 -0.43
CA MET A 111 -5.26 3.96 -0.78
C MET A 111 -6.47 3.70 -1.67
N GLY A 112 -6.43 2.58 -2.40
CA GLY A 112 -7.57 2.09 -3.17
C GLY A 112 -8.71 1.62 -2.27
N SER A 113 -9.95 1.76 -2.73
CA SER A 113 -11.15 1.31 -2.01
C SER A 113 -11.23 -0.20 -1.86
N SER A 114 -10.70 -0.94 -2.84
CA SER A 114 -10.75 -2.40 -2.92
C SER A 114 -9.47 -2.94 -3.53
N GLY A 115 -9.05 -4.12 -3.09
CA GLY A 115 -7.86 -4.80 -3.59
C GLY A 115 -8.14 -5.86 -4.66
N LYS A 116 -7.25 -6.86 -4.75
CA LYS A 116 -7.31 -7.98 -5.70
C LYS A 116 -8.60 -8.82 -5.67
N THR A 117 -9.29 -8.90 -4.53
CA THR A 117 -10.50 -9.75 -4.38
C THR A 117 -11.75 -9.15 -5.02
N GLY A 118 -11.74 -7.86 -5.36
CA GLY A 118 -12.68 -7.24 -6.30
C GLY A 118 -14.16 -7.53 -6.03
N PHE A 119 -14.65 -7.27 -4.82
CA PHE A 119 -16.10 -7.20 -4.60
C PHE A 119 -16.69 -5.93 -5.24
N ASP A 120 -17.99 -5.98 -5.56
CA ASP A 120 -18.78 -5.00 -6.31
C ASP A 120 -18.40 -3.52 -6.09
N ARG A 121 -18.68 -2.67 -7.09
CA ARG A 121 -18.45 -1.21 -7.11
C ARG A 121 -18.95 -0.40 -5.89
N PHE A 122 -19.62 -1.03 -4.93
CA PHE A 122 -20.26 -0.41 -3.77
C PHE A 122 -19.73 -0.87 -2.40
N ILE A 123 -18.80 -1.84 -2.34
CA ILE A 123 -18.28 -2.35 -1.06
C ILE A 123 -16.80 -2.00 -0.92
N MET A 124 -16.47 -1.32 0.18
CA MET A 124 -15.09 -1.05 0.59
C MET A 124 -14.42 -2.36 1.03
N GLY A 125 -13.21 -2.61 0.54
CA GLY A 125 -12.42 -3.79 0.91
C GLY A 125 -12.07 -3.81 2.39
N SER A 126 -11.90 -5.02 2.94
CA SER A 126 -11.63 -5.25 4.37
C SER A 126 -10.39 -4.51 4.89
N VAL A 127 -9.35 -4.37 4.07
CA VAL A 127 -8.13 -3.63 4.45
C VAL A 127 -8.42 -2.14 4.56
N ALA A 128 -9.06 -1.55 3.53
CA ALA A 128 -9.43 -0.14 3.53
C ALA A 128 -10.38 0.19 4.70
N GLU A 129 -11.37 -0.66 4.97
CA GLU A 129 -12.29 -0.48 6.09
C GLU A 129 -11.56 -0.47 7.44
N LYS A 130 -10.65 -1.43 7.67
CA LYS A 130 -9.87 -1.50 8.91
C LYS A 130 -8.98 -0.27 9.08
N VAL A 131 -8.29 0.16 8.02
CA VAL A 131 -7.40 1.33 8.05
C VAL A 131 -8.21 2.61 8.33
N VAL A 132 -9.32 2.83 7.63
CA VAL A 132 -10.20 4.00 7.85
C VAL A 132 -10.71 4.07 9.30
N LYS A 133 -11.01 2.92 9.91
CA LYS A 133 -11.52 2.87 11.29
C LYS A 133 -10.47 3.11 12.36
N ALA A 134 -9.20 2.79 12.10
CA ALA A 134 -8.16 2.72 13.12
C ALA A 134 -6.99 3.69 12.92
N ALA A 135 -6.83 4.27 11.73
CA ALA A 135 -5.73 5.19 11.46
C ALA A 135 -5.84 6.46 12.32
N GLU A 136 -4.72 6.85 12.93
CA GLU A 136 -4.61 8.10 13.71
C GLU A 136 -4.30 9.33 12.83
N CYS A 137 -4.35 9.19 11.50
CA CYS A 137 -4.11 10.25 10.52
C CYS A 137 -5.22 10.32 9.47
N SER A 138 -5.12 11.28 8.55
CA SER A 138 -6.11 11.42 7.48
C SER A 138 -6.05 10.23 6.52
N VAL A 139 -7.20 9.77 6.03
CA VAL A 139 -7.28 8.68 5.05
C VAL A 139 -8.08 9.12 3.83
N LEU A 140 -7.47 9.04 2.65
CA LEU A 140 -8.12 9.23 1.36
C LEU A 140 -8.32 7.87 0.68
N VAL A 141 -9.58 7.50 0.49
CA VAL A 141 -9.98 6.26 -0.19
C VAL A 141 -10.39 6.57 -1.64
N VAL A 142 -9.77 5.88 -2.59
CA VAL A 142 -9.94 6.12 -4.04
C VAL A 142 -10.69 4.98 -4.72
N TYR A 143 -11.73 5.32 -5.50
CA TYR A 143 -12.60 4.40 -6.25
C TYR A 143 -12.34 4.42 -7.77
#